data_AF-A0A7X5BZ95-F1
#
_entry.id   AF-A0A7X5BZ95-F1
#
_cell.length_a   1.000
_cell.length_b   1.000
_cell.length_c   1.000
_cell.angle_alpha   90.00
_cell.angle_beta   90.00
_cell.angle_gamma   90.00
#
_symmetry.space_group_name_H-M   'P 1'
#
loop_
_entity.id
_entity.type
_entity.pdbx_description
1 polymer ?
#
loop_
_entity_poly.entity_id
_entity_poly.type
_entity_poly.pdbx_seq_one_letter_code
_entity_poly.pdbx_strand_id
1 'polypeptide(L)'
;MSILLSVRSKVLLTAALSAALLGSAQSAAYASPAATSASVLADASVSGLEITSAEYAAFLQDKFGFAFSANVTRGEFFSDAVRSLQLAKADKPVTFKDLNASSPYYDAAAALYQNGLLSTDAPNASAPLKAVHAVQLALRLAGLQELASTYPEAKAEQAIAKLPVKLSSLNLQTKQELAAAVDTGVLPASYYNQLQPNAPVTADLANLLIGKALVFKGQYKHYIGNVGDSDIYAKLTDAYNGSVIIKDDQLQKIVDAALEQGLVTGYNLKDSRYEPNFIESLSLVYGHSDLRHAVQLIGLLRSEGIEAKVQFEPKTSAFVYLKEWGEPGVSDQYEVRQIANGNYIEYAKEYDIAFEFANAADKQRFDAIIGAYAKKNKDDQPGLIASSWWQPLYYSLTPLAGYKEITNNKIQLGRYYAQSFSLKEQSKAVVDGFKHVDPAVDVQSYDFWTDVPFYNYLNGESL
;
A
#
# COMPACT_ATOMS: atom_id res chain seq x y z
N MET A 1 45.52 -30.94 -49.54
CA MET A 1 44.70 -31.43 -48.42
C MET A 1 43.92 -30.22 -47.92
N SER A 2 42.58 -30.26 -48.11
CA SER A 2 41.52 -29.27 -47.82
C SER A 2 41.65 -27.88 -48.50
N ILE A 3 40.96 -27.54 -49.60
CA ILE A 3 39.49 -27.44 -49.87
C ILE A 3 38.81 -26.48 -48.87
N LEU A 4 38.08 -25.41 -49.23
CA LEU A 4 37.85 -24.56 -50.42
C LEU A 4 36.80 -23.51 -49.94
N LEU A 5 36.81 -22.30 -50.53
CA LEU A 5 35.62 -21.51 -50.94
C LEU A 5 34.62 -21.00 -49.86
N SER A 6 33.99 -19.83 -49.97
CA SER A 6 34.05 -18.74 -50.93
C SER A 6 33.44 -17.49 -50.29
N VAL A 7 34.01 -16.35 -50.66
CA VAL A 7 33.52 -14.99 -50.43
C VAL A 7 32.20 -14.75 -51.18
N ARG A 8 31.24 -14.07 -50.54
CA ARG A 8 30.45 -13.03 -51.23
C ARG A 8 30.13 -11.86 -50.29
N SER A 9 30.93 -10.82 -50.46
CA SER A 9 30.65 -9.44 -50.08
C SER A 9 29.53 -8.87 -50.94
N LYS A 10 28.68 -8.01 -50.35
CA LYS A 10 28.31 -6.74 -50.95
C LYS A 10 28.20 -5.66 -49.87
N VAL A 11 29.01 -4.62 -50.09
CA VAL A 11 29.08 -3.33 -49.42
C VAL A 11 28.09 -2.36 -50.07
N LEU A 12 27.61 -1.38 -49.30
CA LEU A 12 27.29 0.04 -49.61
C LEU A 12 26.45 0.55 -48.41
N LEU A 13 26.82 1.47 -47.52
CA LEU A 13 27.71 2.66 -47.48
C LEU A 13 27.23 3.84 -48.33
N THR A 14 26.59 4.81 -47.67
CA THR A 14 26.62 6.30 -47.84
C THR A 14 25.58 6.89 -46.87
N ALA A 15 25.88 7.66 -45.81
CA ALA A 15 26.61 8.93 -45.67
C ALA A 15 25.86 10.15 -46.26
N ALA A 16 25.38 11.06 -45.38
CA ALA A 16 25.68 12.50 -45.36
C ALA A 16 24.70 13.25 -44.40
N LEU A 17 25.15 13.98 -43.36
CA LEU A 17 25.74 15.34 -43.34
C LEU A 17 24.66 16.43 -43.64
N SER A 18 24.51 17.58 -42.96
CA SER A 18 25.02 18.19 -41.73
C SER A 18 24.37 19.58 -41.56
N ALA A 19 24.36 20.04 -40.31
CA ALA A 19 24.67 21.41 -39.84
C ALA A 19 23.88 22.64 -40.34
N ALA A 20 23.28 23.27 -39.34
CA ALA A 20 23.44 24.68 -38.91
C ALA A 20 22.88 25.81 -39.78
N LEU A 21 22.11 26.69 -39.11
CA LEU A 21 22.17 28.13 -39.32
C LEU A 21 21.92 28.84 -37.98
N LEU A 22 22.95 29.57 -37.54
CA LEU A 22 22.92 30.57 -36.48
C LEU A 22 22.54 31.93 -37.08
N GLY A 23 21.79 32.71 -36.30
CA GLY A 23 22.01 34.15 -36.17
C GLY A 23 20.98 35.08 -36.80
N SER A 24 20.20 35.75 -35.95
CA SER A 24 20.18 37.22 -35.89
C SER A 24 19.31 37.70 -34.74
N ALA A 25 19.87 38.58 -33.92
CA ALA A 25 19.18 39.36 -32.90
C ALA A 25 18.22 40.38 -33.52
N GLN A 26 17.11 40.67 -32.85
CA GLN A 26 16.57 42.03 -32.74
C GLN A 26 15.56 42.12 -31.60
N SER A 27 15.76 43.14 -30.77
CA SER A 27 14.87 43.61 -29.71
C SER A 27 13.73 44.44 -30.32
N ALA A 28 12.50 44.21 -29.89
CA ALA A 28 11.42 45.19 -30.02
C ALA A 28 10.43 45.02 -28.85
N ALA A 29 10.15 46.15 -28.20
CA ALA A 29 9.30 46.29 -27.04
C ALA A 29 7.79 46.32 -27.37
N TYR A 30 6.98 46.35 -26.31
CA TYR A 30 5.51 46.52 -26.22
C TYR A 30 4.70 45.22 -26.43
N ALA A 31 3.76 44.81 -25.58
CA ALA A 31 2.99 45.52 -24.55
C ALA A 31 2.55 44.56 -23.44
N SER A 32 2.41 45.06 -22.20
CA SER A 32 1.60 44.40 -21.18
C SER A 32 0.14 44.35 -21.62
N PRO A 33 -0.54 43.23 -21.31
CA PRO A 33 -1.83 43.36 -20.68
C PRO A 33 -1.91 42.53 -19.39
N ALA A 34 -2.52 43.19 -18.39
CA ALA A 34 -3.30 42.62 -17.30
C ALA A 34 -2.65 41.55 -16.41
N ALA A 35 -2.36 42.00 -15.18
CA ALA A 35 -2.17 41.16 -14.02
C ALA A 35 -3.33 40.15 -13.86
N THR A 36 -3.01 38.87 -13.97
CA THR A 36 -3.78 37.78 -13.39
C THR A 36 -2.86 37.02 -12.44
N SER A 37 -3.06 37.31 -11.15
CA SER A 37 -2.82 36.48 -9.97
C SER A 37 -1.99 35.19 -10.17
N ALA A 38 -0.68 35.33 -10.37
CA ALA A 38 0.27 34.24 -10.19
C ALA A 38 0.98 34.45 -8.85
N SER A 39 0.36 33.99 -7.77
CA SER A 39 1.00 33.95 -6.44
C SER A 39 0.42 32.85 -5.56
N VAL A 40 0.64 31.59 -5.94
CA VAL A 40 0.62 30.45 -4.98
C VAL A 40 1.64 29.40 -5.42
N LEU A 41 2.90 29.78 -5.54
CA LEU A 41 4.02 28.82 -5.54
C LEU A 41 5.18 29.48 -4.77
N ALA A 42 4.98 29.65 -3.47
CA ALA A 42 6.04 29.99 -2.53
C ALA A 42 5.95 29.02 -1.36
N ASP A 43 7.06 28.35 -1.08
CA ASP A 43 7.32 27.43 0.03
C ASP A 43 6.42 26.19 0.14
N ALA A 44 6.57 25.27 -0.80
CA ALA A 44 6.47 23.85 -0.46
C ALA A 44 7.86 23.40 0.03
N SER A 45 8.13 23.64 1.31
CA SER A 45 9.12 22.83 2.04
C SER A 45 8.83 21.35 1.75
N VAL A 46 9.88 20.54 1.59
CA VAL A 46 9.79 19.08 1.43
C VAL A 46 9.24 18.46 2.72
N SER A 47 7.97 18.69 2.99
CA SER A 47 7.16 18.00 3.99
C SER A 47 6.19 17.15 3.19
N GLY A 48 6.40 15.84 3.18
CA GLY A 48 5.37 14.93 2.70
C GLY A 48 4.04 15.27 3.38
N LEU A 49 2.93 15.03 2.69
CA LEU A 49 1.59 15.28 3.23
C LEU A 49 1.46 14.59 4.61
N GLU A 50 1.35 15.38 5.68
CA GLU A 50 1.15 14.82 7.01
C GLU A 50 -0.20 14.09 7.05
N ILE A 51 -0.19 12.84 7.54
CA ILE A 51 -1.41 12.06 7.70
C ILE A 51 -2.31 12.75 8.73
N THR A 52 -3.51 13.12 8.31
CA THR A 52 -4.48 13.81 9.17
C THR A 52 -5.19 12.84 10.11
N SER A 53 -5.69 13.35 11.24
CA SER A 53 -6.57 12.56 12.13
C SER A 53 -7.82 12.04 11.43
N ALA A 54 -8.42 12.82 10.51
CA ALA A 54 -9.57 12.36 9.73
C ALA A 54 -9.23 11.13 8.87
N GLU A 55 -8.03 11.10 8.30
CA GLU A 55 -7.56 9.93 7.56
C GLU A 55 -7.32 8.72 8.46
N TYR A 56 -6.75 8.92 9.66
CA TYR A 56 -6.65 7.84 10.65
C TYR A 56 -8.02 7.32 11.06
N ALA A 57 -8.99 8.22 11.30
CA ALA A 57 -10.36 7.84 11.65
C ALA A 57 -11.01 6.99 10.54
N ALA A 58 -10.88 7.41 9.27
CA ALA A 58 -11.41 6.66 8.14
C ALA A 58 -10.76 5.27 8.02
N PHE A 59 -9.44 5.19 8.21
CA PHE A 59 -8.72 3.91 8.22
C PHE A 59 -9.16 2.99 9.37
N LEU A 60 -9.28 3.52 10.59
CA LEU A 60 -9.70 2.74 11.76
C LEU A 60 -11.13 2.21 11.60
N GLN A 61 -12.01 3.02 11.01
CA GLN A 61 -13.37 2.61 10.70
C GLN A 61 -13.41 1.51 9.62
N ASP A 62 -12.63 1.65 8.55
CA ASP A 62 -12.55 0.67 7.45
C ASP A 62 -11.97 -0.67 7.94
N LYS A 63 -10.86 -0.64 8.68
CA LYS A 63 -10.13 -1.86 9.08
C LYS A 63 -10.63 -2.52 10.36
N PHE A 64 -11.18 -1.76 11.29
CA PHE A 64 -11.51 -2.26 12.63
C PHE A 64 -12.95 -1.96 13.07
N GLY A 65 -13.74 -1.28 12.23
CA GLY A 65 -15.17 -1.13 12.41
C GLY A 65 -15.60 -0.23 13.57
N PHE A 66 -14.74 0.69 14.03
CA PHE A 66 -15.08 1.60 15.13
C PHE A 66 -14.77 3.06 14.81
N ALA A 67 -15.46 3.95 15.52
CA ALA A 67 -15.22 5.38 15.56
C ALA A 67 -15.36 5.87 17.00
N PHE A 68 -14.52 6.83 17.40
CA PHE A 68 -14.58 7.40 18.75
C PHE A 68 -15.81 8.29 18.95
N SER A 69 -16.43 8.15 20.12
CA SER A 69 -17.45 9.07 20.60
C SER A 69 -16.82 10.40 21.03
N ALA A 70 -17.65 11.44 21.26
CA ALA A 70 -17.16 12.73 21.75
C ALA A 70 -16.50 12.65 23.14
N ASN A 71 -16.87 11.66 23.96
CA ASN A 71 -16.38 11.48 25.33
C ASN A 71 -15.72 10.12 25.46
N VAL A 72 -14.48 10.00 24.98
CA VAL A 72 -13.73 8.75 25.01
C VAL A 72 -13.39 8.36 26.45
N THR A 73 -13.86 7.19 26.88
CA THR A 73 -13.49 6.57 28.15
C THR A 73 -12.15 5.84 28.04
N ARG A 74 -11.53 5.54 29.18
CA ARG A 74 -10.28 4.75 29.22
C ARG A 74 -10.48 3.36 28.60
N GLY A 75 -11.59 2.70 28.94
CA GLY A 75 -11.94 1.37 28.47
C GLY A 75 -12.15 1.31 26.97
N GLU A 76 -12.87 2.26 26.38
CA GLU A 76 -13.05 2.36 24.92
C GLU A 76 -11.69 2.48 24.22
N PHE A 77 -10.85 3.44 24.64
CA PHE A 77 -9.53 3.61 24.07
C PHE A 77 -8.64 2.37 24.21
N PHE A 78 -8.71 1.66 25.34
CA PHE A 78 -7.97 0.41 25.53
C PHE A 78 -8.42 -0.67 24.55
N SER A 79 -9.73 -0.90 24.44
CA SER A 79 -10.30 -1.89 23.54
C SER A 79 -9.95 -1.60 22.08
N ASP A 80 -10.07 -0.34 21.67
CA ASP A 80 -9.81 0.08 20.30
C ASP A 80 -8.32 0.03 19.96
N ALA A 81 -7.43 0.41 20.90
CA ALA A 81 -5.99 0.29 20.73
C ALA A 81 -5.54 -1.19 20.65
N VAL A 82 -6.01 -2.04 21.56
CA VAL A 82 -5.70 -3.49 21.57
C VAL A 82 -6.16 -4.15 20.29
N ARG A 83 -7.38 -3.83 19.82
CA ARG A 83 -7.94 -4.34 18.56
C ARG A 83 -7.10 -3.89 17.36
N SER A 84 -6.82 -2.60 17.27
CA SER A 84 -6.12 -2.02 16.11
C SER A 84 -4.69 -2.53 15.97
N LEU A 85 -3.96 -2.61 17.08
CA LEU A 85 -2.56 -3.05 17.11
C LEU A 85 -2.42 -4.58 17.20
N GLN A 86 -3.54 -5.30 17.25
CA GLN A 86 -3.62 -6.76 17.36
C GLN A 86 -2.75 -7.28 18.51
N LEU A 87 -2.83 -6.62 19.68
CA LEU A 87 -2.01 -6.99 20.82
C LEU A 87 -2.35 -8.41 21.30
N ALA A 88 -1.32 -9.13 21.73
CA ALA A 88 -1.49 -10.46 22.30
C ALA A 88 -2.46 -10.41 23.49
N LYS A 89 -3.40 -11.37 23.50
CA LYS A 89 -4.35 -11.52 24.60
C LYS A 89 -3.60 -11.88 25.88
N ALA A 90 -4.26 -11.64 27.01
CA ALA A 90 -3.72 -12.04 28.29
C ALA A 90 -3.70 -13.58 28.42
N ASP A 91 -2.54 -14.17 28.68
CA ASP A 91 -2.37 -15.62 28.85
C ASP A 91 -2.85 -16.11 30.22
N LYS A 92 -2.97 -15.19 31.18
CA LYS A 92 -3.42 -15.47 32.55
C LYS A 92 -4.49 -14.45 32.97
N PRO A 93 -5.44 -14.83 33.84
CA PRO A 93 -6.35 -13.86 34.43
C PRO A 93 -5.58 -12.79 35.23
N VAL A 94 -5.99 -11.52 35.10
CA VAL A 94 -5.47 -10.40 35.89
C VAL A 94 -6.53 -9.98 36.92
N THR A 95 -6.14 -9.86 38.18
CA THR A 95 -7.05 -9.37 39.22
C THR A 95 -6.94 -7.85 39.30
N PHE A 96 -7.95 -7.14 38.81
CA PHE A 96 -8.07 -5.69 38.93
C PHE A 96 -8.89 -5.30 40.16
N LYS A 97 -8.54 -4.18 40.81
CA LYS A 97 -9.23 -3.64 41.98
C LYS A 97 -10.60 -3.03 41.65
N ASP A 98 -10.76 -2.50 40.45
CA ASP A 98 -11.91 -1.68 40.03
C ASP A 98 -12.57 -2.17 38.73
N LEU A 99 -12.16 -3.33 38.20
CA LEU A 99 -12.66 -3.88 36.94
C LEU A 99 -12.96 -5.37 37.07
N ASN A 100 -14.25 -5.71 36.98
CA ASN A 100 -14.70 -7.11 37.03
C ASN A 100 -14.40 -7.83 35.70
N ALA A 101 -14.14 -9.14 35.77
CA ALA A 101 -13.95 -10.02 34.60
C ALA A 101 -15.12 -10.02 33.61
N SER A 102 -16.35 -9.70 34.05
CA SER A 102 -17.51 -9.56 33.16
C SER A 102 -17.60 -8.22 32.42
N SER A 103 -16.71 -7.27 32.73
CA SER A 103 -16.70 -5.97 32.05
C SER A 103 -16.28 -6.12 30.59
N PRO A 104 -16.90 -5.38 29.65
CA PRO A 104 -16.49 -5.38 28.24
C PRO A 104 -15.06 -4.85 28.03
N TYR A 105 -14.45 -4.20 29.03
CA TYR A 105 -13.10 -3.65 28.94
C TYR A 105 -12.03 -4.54 29.60
N TYR A 106 -12.44 -5.66 30.22
CA TYR A 106 -11.53 -6.51 31.00
C TYR A 106 -10.41 -7.09 30.15
N ASP A 107 -10.74 -7.72 29.02
CA ASP A 107 -9.75 -8.38 28.16
C ASP A 107 -8.71 -7.39 27.62
N ALA A 108 -9.15 -6.20 27.23
CA ALA A 108 -8.27 -5.15 26.74
C ALA A 108 -7.34 -4.62 27.85
N ALA A 109 -7.88 -4.35 29.04
CA ALA A 109 -7.07 -3.92 30.18
C ALA A 109 -6.07 -5.01 30.60
N ALA A 110 -6.48 -6.28 30.61
CA ALA A 110 -5.63 -7.42 30.92
C ALA A 110 -4.49 -7.57 29.90
N ALA A 111 -4.80 -7.47 28.60
CA ALA A 111 -3.81 -7.49 27.54
C ALA A 111 -2.78 -6.37 27.71
N LEU A 112 -3.22 -5.13 27.90
CA LEU A 112 -2.31 -4.00 28.11
C LEU A 112 -1.46 -4.16 29.38
N TYR A 113 -2.02 -4.66 30.48
CA TYR A 113 -1.29 -4.89 31.72
C TYR A 113 -0.20 -5.96 31.55
N GLN A 114 -0.51 -7.10 30.93
CA GLN A 114 0.46 -8.18 30.74
C GLN A 114 1.56 -7.83 29.73
N ASN A 115 1.24 -7.00 28.74
CA ASN A 115 2.22 -6.45 27.82
C ASN A 115 3.03 -5.28 28.44
N GLY A 116 2.85 -4.97 29.73
CA GLY A 116 3.62 -3.91 30.43
C GLY A 116 3.22 -2.48 30.06
N LEU A 117 2.12 -2.30 29.32
CA LEU A 117 1.65 -1.00 28.82
C LEU A 117 0.81 -0.25 29.87
N LEU A 118 0.14 -0.99 30.76
CA LEU A 118 -0.48 -0.48 31.98
C LEU A 118 0.31 -0.93 33.21
N SER A 119 0.59 0.01 34.12
CA SER A 119 1.35 -0.23 35.35
C SER A 119 0.49 -0.30 36.62
N THR A 120 -0.84 -0.21 36.49
CA THR A 120 -1.78 -0.17 37.62
C THR A 120 -2.80 -1.30 37.55
N ASP A 121 -3.14 -1.85 38.71
CA ASP A 121 -4.22 -2.82 38.90
C ASP A 121 -5.61 -2.16 39.07
N ALA A 122 -5.68 -0.83 38.93
CA ALA A 122 -6.92 -0.06 38.89
C ALA A 122 -7.04 0.71 37.56
N PRO A 123 -7.39 0.03 36.44
CA PRO A 123 -7.48 0.65 35.11
C PRO A 123 -8.48 1.80 35.00
N ASN A 124 -9.48 1.91 35.90
CA ASN A 124 -10.53 2.94 35.88
C ASN A 124 -11.25 3.03 34.53
N ALA A 125 -11.63 1.87 33.95
CA ALA A 125 -12.04 1.77 32.55
C ALA A 125 -13.22 2.70 32.18
N SER A 126 -14.20 2.90 33.08
CA SER A 126 -15.37 3.75 32.81
C SER A 126 -15.11 5.25 32.96
N ALA A 127 -13.93 5.66 33.46
CA ALA A 127 -13.63 7.07 33.65
C ALA A 127 -13.27 7.74 32.32
N PRO A 128 -13.54 9.06 32.15
CA PRO A 128 -13.07 9.82 31.00
C PRO A 128 -11.55 9.72 30.85
N LEU A 129 -11.09 9.48 29.62
CA LEU A 129 -9.66 9.45 29.32
C LEU A 129 -9.13 10.88 29.22
N LYS A 130 -8.08 11.18 30.00
CA LYS A 130 -7.37 12.46 29.92
C LYS A 130 -6.38 12.46 28.77
N ALA A 131 -6.21 13.60 28.08
CA ALA A 131 -5.32 13.74 26.93
C ALA A 131 -3.87 13.30 27.24
N VAL A 132 -3.32 13.70 28.38
CA VAL A 132 -1.96 13.31 28.82
C VAL A 132 -1.83 11.79 28.94
N HIS A 133 -2.82 11.11 29.52
CA HIS A 133 -2.78 9.65 29.67
C HIS A 133 -2.92 8.92 28.33
N ALA A 134 -3.68 9.48 27.38
CA ALA A 134 -3.79 8.95 26.03
C ALA A 134 -2.43 9.01 25.31
N VAL A 135 -1.73 10.16 25.40
CA VAL A 135 -0.39 10.34 24.80
C VAL A 135 0.62 9.37 25.39
N GLN A 136 0.65 9.22 26.71
CA GLN A 136 1.55 8.28 27.38
C GLN A 136 1.31 6.83 26.93
N LEU A 137 0.06 6.40 26.86
CA LEU A 137 -0.27 5.05 26.40
C LEU A 137 0.10 4.87 24.92
N ALA A 138 -0.19 5.84 24.06
CA ALA A 138 0.16 5.80 22.64
C ALA A 138 1.67 5.70 22.40
N LEU A 139 2.49 6.42 23.18
CA LEU A 139 3.94 6.30 23.13
C LEU A 139 4.42 4.88 23.47
N ARG A 140 3.84 4.28 24.52
CA ARG A 140 4.18 2.90 24.91
C ARG A 140 3.72 1.90 23.85
N LEU A 141 2.52 2.08 23.29
CA LEU A 141 2.01 1.28 22.18
C LEU A 141 2.90 1.38 20.93
N ALA A 142 3.50 2.55 20.70
CA ALA A 142 4.49 2.78 19.65
C ALA A 142 5.86 2.13 19.93
N GLY A 143 6.07 1.53 21.11
CA GLY A 143 7.32 0.86 21.49
C GLY A 143 8.46 1.81 21.86
N LEU A 144 8.14 3.00 22.39
CA LEU A 144 9.11 4.07 22.67
C LEU A 144 9.37 4.30 24.17
N GLN A 145 9.03 3.33 25.03
CA GLN A 145 9.16 3.47 26.48
C GLN A 145 10.63 3.54 26.93
N GLU A 146 11.49 2.71 26.33
CA GLU A 146 12.93 2.69 26.60
C GLU A 146 13.57 3.99 26.16
N LEU A 147 13.19 4.52 25.00
CA LEU A 147 13.63 5.83 24.53
C LEU A 147 13.26 6.92 25.53
N ALA A 148 12.00 6.98 25.97
CA ALA A 148 11.57 7.95 26.99
C ALA A 148 12.40 7.85 28.28
N SER A 149 12.67 6.62 28.72
CA SER A 149 13.46 6.35 29.93
C SER A 149 14.90 6.89 29.85
N THR A 150 15.42 7.16 28.65
CA THR A 150 16.76 7.77 28.47
C THR A 150 16.82 9.27 28.76
N TYR A 151 15.68 9.95 28.90
CA TYR A 151 15.64 11.42 28.99
C TYR A 151 15.92 11.85 30.44
N PRO A 152 17.00 12.60 30.72
CA PRO A 152 17.17 13.25 32.01
C PRO A 152 16.05 14.30 32.23
N GLU A 153 15.73 14.61 33.49
CA GLU A 153 14.62 15.52 33.82
C GLU A 153 14.71 16.87 33.09
N ALA A 154 15.88 17.52 33.08
CA ALA A 154 16.08 18.80 32.41
C ALA A 154 15.81 18.73 30.89
N LYS A 155 16.22 17.63 30.22
CA LYS A 155 15.93 17.41 28.80
C LYS A 155 14.42 17.23 28.59
N ALA A 156 13.77 16.45 29.45
CA ALA A 156 12.34 16.20 29.37
C ALA A 156 11.54 17.49 29.54
N GLU A 157 11.88 18.30 30.55
CA GLU A 157 11.24 19.61 30.80
C GLU A 157 11.41 20.58 29.64
N GLN A 158 12.61 20.63 29.04
CA GLN A 158 12.87 21.46 27.86
C GLN A 158 11.98 21.06 26.68
N ALA A 159 11.86 19.76 26.38
CA ALA A 159 11.05 19.27 25.27
C ALA A 159 9.56 19.59 25.45
N ILE A 160 9.04 19.46 26.68
CA ILE A 160 7.62 19.68 26.97
C ILE A 160 7.26 21.11 27.37
N ALA A 161 8.22 22.03 27.41
CA ALA A 161 7.97 23.45 27.76
C ALA A 161 6.94 24.15 26.85
N LYS A 162 6.77 23.64 25.63
CA LYS A 162 5.78 24.09 24.65
C LYS A 162 4.38 23.50 24.85
N LEU A 163 4.23 22.52 25.74
CA LEU A 163 2.93 21.94 26.09
C LEU A 163 2.26 22.80 27.17
N PRO A 164 0.94 23.01 27.11
CA PRO A 164 0.19 23.75 28.13
C PRO A 164 -0.05 22.89 29.38
N VAL A 165 1.02 22.30 29.93
CA VAL A 165 1.00 21.45 31.12
C VAL A 165 1.70 22.15 32.28
N LYS A 166 1.28 21.86 33.51
CA LYS A 166 1.96 22.35 34.71
C LYS A 166 3.11 21.42 35.08
N LEU A 167 4.35 21.76 34.72
CA LEU A 167 5.55 20.92 34.94
C LEU A 167 5.67 20.42 36.38
N SER A 168 5.41 21.30 37.36
CA SER A 168 5.50 20.97 38.78
C SER A 168 4.46 19.94 39.26
N SER A 169 3.46 19.61 38.44
CA SER A 169 2.42 18.62 38.76
C SER A 169 2.68 17.25 38.13
N LEU A 170 3.73 17.13 37.31
CA LEU A 170 4.07 15.91 36.60
C LEU A 170 5.22 15.19 37.33
N ASN A 171 5.10 13.88 37.47
CA ASN A 171 6.23 13.06 37.90
C ASN A 171 7.24 12.89 36.75
N LEU A 172 8.45 12.39 37.07
CA LEU A 172 9.52 12.23 36.08
C LEU A 172 9.10 11.34 34.90
N GLN A 173 8.44 10.22 35.14
CA GLN A 173 8.00 9.31 34.08
C GLN A 173 7.06 10.01 33.10
N THR A 174 6.08 10.78 33.60
CA THR A 174 5.17 11.54 32.73
C THR A 174 5.92 12.60 31.93
N LYS A 175 6.90 13.30 32.53
CA LYS A 175 7.73 14.26 31.79
C LYS A 175 8.50 13.57 30.66
N GLN A 176 9.14 12.44 30.95
CA GLN A 176 9.92 11.65 29.99
C GLN A 176 9.07 11.14 28.82
N GLU A 177 7.90 10.57 29.11
CA GLU A 177 7.01 10.03 28.08
C GLU A 177 6.43 11.14 27.19
N LEU A 178 6.00 12.26 27.77
CA LEU A 178 5.54 13.40 26.98
C LEU A 178 6.67 14.01 26.14
N ALA A 179 7.89 14.09 26.67
CA ALA A 179 9.06 14.59 25.94
C ALA A 179 9.39 13.71 24.73
N ALA A 180 9.43 12.39 24.93
CA ALA A 180 9.64 11.46 23.83
C ALA A 180 8.52 11.54 22.80
N ALA A 181 7.25 11.64 23.22
CA ALA A 181 6.12 11.75 22.29
C ALA A 181 6.20 13.01 21.42
N VAL A 182 6.66 14.11 22.02
CA VAL A 182 6.91 15.38 21.33
C VAL A 182 8.07 15.27 20.33
N ASP A 183 9.20 14.71 20.75
CA ASP A 183 10.42 14.67 19.93
C ASP A 183 10.35 13.65 18.80
N THR A 184 9.57 12.57 18.96
CA THR A 184 9.35 11.57 17.91
C THR A 184 8.16 11.86 17.00
N GLY A 185 7.35 12.88 17.32
CA GLY A 185 6.15 13.21 16.55
C GLY A 185 4.98 12.26 16.74
N VAL A 186 4.99 11.39 17.78
CA VAL A 186 3.78 10.70 18.27
C VAL A 186 2.71 11.73 18.66
N LEU A 187 3.14 12.84 19.26
CA LEU A 187 2.32 14.05 19.45
C LEU A 187 2.83 15.18 18.54
N PRO A 188 2.19 15.41 17.38
CA PRO A 188 2.50 16.53 16.50
C PRO A 188 2.21 17.89 17.15
N ALA A 189 2.90 18.93 16.68
CA ALA A 189 2.79 20.28 17.25
C ALA A 189 1.38 20.89 17.16
N SER A 190 0.63 20.55 16.12
CA SER A 190 -0.77 20.98 15.94
C SER A 190 -1.71 20.51 17.05
N TYR A 191 -1.31 19.52 17.86
CA TYR A 191 -2.11 18.95 18.95
C TYR A 191 -1.68 19.39 20.36
N TYR A 192 -0.62 20.20 20.50
CA TYR A 192 -0.12 20.58 21.82
C TYR A 192 -1.16 21.32 22.67
N ASN A 193 -1.97 22.17 22.06
CA ASN A 193 -3.02 22.93 22.75
C ASN A 193 -4.09 22.04 23.42
N GLN A 194 -4.22 20.76 23.03
CA GLN A 194 -5.18 19.82 23.60
C GLN A 194 -4.73 19.21 24.94
N LEU A 195 -3.47 19.42 25.35
CA LEU A 195 -2.92 18.87 26.61
C LEU A 195 -3.10 19.79 27.82
N GLN A 196 -4.17 20.60 27.85
CA GLN A 196 -4.47 21.46 29.02
C GLN A 196 -4.63 20.61 30.30
N PRO A 197 -4.39 21.18 31.50
CA PRO A 197 -4.52 20.43 32.75
C PRO A 197 -5.91 19.80 32.89
N ASN A 198 -5.95 18.48 33.08
CA ASN A 198 -7.18 17.67 33.18
C ASN A 198 -8.08 17.65 31.93
N ALA A 199 -7.60 18.12 30.76
CA ALA A 199 -8.38 18.04 29.53
C ALA A 199 -8.76 16.58 29.20
N PRO A 200 -10.03 16.32 28.85
CA PRO A 200 -10.41 15.05 28.26
C PRO A 200 -9.71 14.89 26.90
N VAL A 201 -9.45 13.66 26.50
CA VAL A 201 -9.02 13.36 25.13
C VAL A 201 -10.20 13.62 24.19
N THR A 202 -9.93 14.26 23.06
CA THR A 202 -10.91 14.42 21.98
C THR A 202 -10.88 13.17 21.10
N ALA A 203 -11.96 12.89 20.37
CA ALA A 203 -11.97 11.85 19.34
C ALA A 203 -10.86 12.06 18.30
N ASP A 204 -10.60 13.32 17.94
CA ASP A 204 -9.56 13.72 17.00
C ASP A 204 -8.16 13.32 17.49
N LEU A 205 -7.81 13.67 18.73
CA LEU A 205 -6.53 13.26 19.33
C LEU A 205 -6.46 11.73 19.52
N ALA A 206 -7.57 11.07 19.88
CA ALA A 206 -7.60 9.63 20.04
C ALA A 206 -7.31 8.87 18.73
N ASN A 207 -7.95 9.28 17.62
CA ASN A 207 -7.70 8.74 16.27
C ASN A 207 -6.24 8.94 15.86
N LEU A 208 -5.71 10.15 16.04
CA LEU A 208 -4.32 10.48 15.76
C LEU A 208 -3.36 9.55 16.51
N LEU A 209 -3.58 9.37 17.81
CA LEU A 209 -2.66 8.64 18.68
C LEU A 209 -2.62 7.14 18.36
N ILE A 210 -3.77 6.50 18.11
CA ILE A 210 -3.79 5.10 17.65
C ILE A 210 -3.16 5.00 16.25
N GLY A 211 -3.49 5.93 15.36
CA GLY A 211 -2.90 6.02 14.03
C GLY A 211 -1.37 6.12 14.04
N LYS A 212 -0.82 6.98 14.89
CA LYS A 212 0.64 7.12 15.08
C LYS A 212 1.25 5.85 15.64
N ALA A 213 0.61 5.21 16.63
CA ALA A 213 1.09 3.92 17.14
C ALA A 213 1.16 2.85 16.03
N LEU A 214 0.13 2.76 15.17
CA LEU A 214 0.15 1.86 14.00
C LEU A 214 1.29 2.17 13.03
N VAL A 215 1.58 3.45 12.76
CA VAL A 215 2.71 3.86 11.91
C VAL A 215 4.04 3.38 12.49
N PHE A 216 4.30 3.62 13.78
CA PHE A 216 5.54 3.18 14.44
C PHE A 216 5.69 1.65 14.46
N LYS A 217 4.57 0.92 14.46
CA LYS A 217 4.56 -0.54 14.42
C LYS A 217 4.61 -1.11 12.99
N GLY A 218 4.60 -0.26 11.96
CA GLY A 218 4.53 -0.70 10.57
C GLY A 218 3.23 -1.45 10.25
N GLN A 219 2.13 -1.11 10.93
CA GLN A 219 0.81 -1.73 10.83
C GLN A 219 -0.24 -0.79 10.22
N TYR A 220 0.15 0.44 9.87
CA TYR A 220 -0.70 1.36 9.11
C TYR A 220 -0.68 1.00 7.61
N LYS A 221 -0.96 1.97 6.74
CA LYS A 221 -0.80 1.88 5.29
C LYS A 221 0.66 1.70 4.89
N HIS A 222 0.90 0.92 3.85
CA HIS A 222 2.20 0.72 3.21
C HIS A 222 2.16 1.39 1.84
N TYR A 223 3.02 2.38 1.63
CA TYR A 223 3.12 3.11 0.36
C TYR A 223 4.51 3.69 0.20
N ILE A 224 4.97 3.81 -1.04
CA ILE A 224 6.26 4.40 -1.37
C ILE A 224 6.19 5.93 -1.45
N GLY A 225 5.03 6.50 -1.74
CA GLY A 225 4.82 7.94 -1.76
C GLY A 225 3.45 8.29 -2.33
N ASN A 226 3.27 9.55 -2.70
CA ASN A 226 2.06 10.05 -3.35
C ASN A 226 2.34 10.43 -4.81
N VAL A 227 1.30 10.47 -5.63
CA VAL A 227 1.38 10.90 -7.04
C VAL A 227 1.98 12.31 -7.16
N GLY A 228 1.72 13.21 -6.22
CA GLY A 228 2.26 14.57 -6.20
C GLY A 228 3.70 14.70 -5.71
N ASP A 229 4.28 13.66 -5.08
CA ASP A 229 5.60 13.76 -4.49
C ASP A 229 6.68 13.98 -5.55
N SER A 230 7.61 14.90 -5.29
CA SER A 230 8.70 15.21 -6.24
C SER A 230 9.65 14.03 -6.48
N ASP A 231 9.75 13.11 -5.52
CA ASP A 231 10.66 11.96 -5.54
C ASP A 231 9.97 10.63 -5.90
N ILE A 232 8.66 10.62 -6.19
CA ILE A 232 7.89 9.39 -6.44
C ILE A 232 8.49 8.52 -7.56
N TYR A 233 8.99 9.14 -8.63
CA TYR A 233 9.55 8.40 -9.77
C TYR A 233 10.85 7.67 -9.40
N ALA A 234 11.67 8.26 -8.54
CA ALA A 234 12.89 7.61 -8.04
C ALA A 234 12.52 6.42 -7.16
N LYS A 235 11.59 6.61 -6.22
CA LYS A 235 11.13 5.54 -5.33
C LYS A 235 10.49 4.36 -6.07
N LEU A 236 9.67 4.63 -7.09
CA LEU A 236 9.07 3.60 -7.94
C LEU A 236 10.15 2.85 -8.73
N THR A 237 11.10 3.57 -9.31
CA THR A 237 12.22 2.98 -10.07
C THR A 237 13.07 2.08 -9.18
N ASP A 238 13.40 2.53 -7.97
CA ASP A 238 14.18 1.76 -7.01
C ASP A 238 13.41 0.52 -6.54
N ALA A 239 12.10 0.64 -6.28
CA ALA A 239 11.25 -0.49 -5.90
C ALA A 239 11.17 -1.56 -7.00
N TYR A 240 11.03 -1.16 -8.27
CA TYR A 240 11.02 -2.07 -9.41
C TYR A 240 12.38 -2.72 -9.67
N ASN A 241 13.47 -1.95 -9.60
CA ASN A 241 14.82 -2.47 -9.80
C ASN A 241 15.22 -3.42 -8.68
N GLY A 242 14.76 -3.18 -7.45
CA GLY A 242 14.97 -4.05 -6.30
C GLY A 242 14.07 -5.29 -6.26
N SER A 243 13.04 -5.37 -7.09
CA SER A 243 12.17 -6.55 -7.15
C SER A 243 12.77 -7.68 -7.99
N VAL A 244 12.36 -8.90 -7.71
CA VAL A 244 12.82 -10.12 -8.37
C VAL A 244 11.63 -11.00 -8.70
N ILE A 245 11.83 -12.02 -9.54
CA ILE A 245 10.88 -13.12 -9.71
C ILE A 245 10.70 -13.78 -8.34
N ILE A 246 9.52 -13.61 -7.74
CA ILE A 246 9.11 -14.26 -6.50
C ILE A 246 9.02 -15.77 -6.75
N LYS A 247 9.62 -16.53 -5.84
CA LYS A 247 9.64 -18.00 -5.83
C LYS A 247 9.30 -18.48 -4.43
N ASP A 248 8.50 -19.54 -4.36
CA ASP A 248 8.21 -20.28 -3.14
C ASP A 248 7.96 -21.73 -3.51
N ASP A 249 8.88 -22.63 -3.15
CA ASP A 249 8.87 -24.02 -3.63
C ASP A 249 7.60 -24.78 -3.23
N GLN A 250 7.04 -24.48 -2.05
CA GLN A 250 5.85 -25.16 -1.56
C GLN A 250 4.60 -24.71 -2.32
N LEU A 251 4.40 -23.40 -2.45
CA LEU A 251 3.30 -22.84 -3.24
C LEU A 251 3.43 -23.25 -4.71
N GLN A 252 4.60 -23.05 -5.33
CA GLN A 252 4.84 -23.36 -6.74
C GLN A 252 4.56 -24.82 -7.06
N LYS A 253 4.94 -25.76 -6.18
CA LYS A 253 4.58 -27.17 -6.36
C LYS A 253 3.08 -27.40 -6.51
N ILE A 254 2.24 -26.67 -5.78
CA ILE A 254 0.78 -26.79 -5.84
C ILE A 254 0.25 -26.13 -7.12
N VAL A 255 0.64 -24.88 -7.37
CA VAL A 255 0.04 -24.09 -8.45
C VAL A 255 0.60 -24.43 -9.84
N ASP A 256 1.88 -24.85 -9.94
CA ASP A 256 2.43 -25.40 -11.19
C ASP A 256 1.73 -26.71 -11.54
N ALA A 257 1.51 -27.61 -10.57
CA ALA A 257 0.79 -28.85 -10.83
C ALA A 257 -0.67 -28.61 -11.25
N ALA A 258 -1.33 -27.58 -10.69
CA ALA A 258 -2.68 -27.20 -11.11
C ALA A 258 -2.68 -26.65 -12.55
N LEU A 259 -1.70 -25.81 -12.89
CA LEU A 259 -1.53 -25.24 -14.23
C LEU A 259 -1.18 -26.33 -15.27
N GLU A 260 -0.26 -27.25 -14.93
CA GLU A 260 0.15 -28.39 -15.75
C GLU A 260 -1.02 -29.31 -16.13
N GLN A 261 -1.99 -29.45 -15.22
CA GLN A 261 -3.20 -30.25 -15.40
C GLN A 261 -4.35 -29.47 -16.06
N GLY A 262 -4.14 -28.20 -16.40
CA GLY A 262 -5.17 -27.34 -16.99
C GLY A 262 -6.33 -27.03 -16.04
N LEU A 263 -6.11 -27.15 -14.72
CA LEU A 263 -7.11 -26.84 -13.69
C LEU A 263 -7.23 -25.33 -13.46
N VAL A 264 -6.19 -24.58 -13.83
CA VAL A 264 -6.15 -23.12 -13.89
C VAL A 264 -5.44 -22.68 -15.17
N THR A 265 -5.69 -21.45 -15.62
CA THR A 265 -5.08 -20.88 -16.82
C THR A 265 -3.79 -20.10 -16.55
N GLY A 266 -3.58 -19.71 -15.30
CA GLY A 266 -2.39 -19.02 -14.82
C GLY A 266 -2.55 -18.65 -13.35
N TYR A 267 -1.48 -18.17 -12.73
CA TYR A 267 -1.51 -17.71 -11.34
C TYR A 267 -0.50 -16.60 -11.11
N ASN A 268 -0.68 -15.88 -10.00
CA ASN A 268 0.26 -14.89 -9.52
C ASN A 268 0.87 -15.34 -8.19
N LEU A 269 2.17 -15.14 -7.99
CA LEU A 269 2.82 -15.21 -6.67
C LEU A 269 3.12 -13.80 -6.16
N LYS A 270 2.79 -13.56 -4.90
CA LYS A 270 2.99 -12.28 -4.23
C LYS A 270 3.49 -12.48 -2.79
N ASP A 271 4.07 -11.44 -2.23
CA ASP A 271 4.57 -11.38 -0.84
C ASP A 271 3.71 -10.40 -0.04
N SER A 272 3.05 -10.89 1.01
CA SER A 272 2.09 -10.12 1.80
C SER A 272 2.68 -8.92 2.52
N ARG A 273 4.02 -8.83 2.63
CA ARG A 273 4.70 -7.66 3.21
C ARG A 273 4.55 -6.40 2.36
N TYR A 274 4.14 -6.52 1.10
CA TYR A 274 3.90 -5.39 0.21
C TYR A 274 2.42 -4.99 0.13
N GLU A 275 1.51 -5.73 0.78
CA GLU A 275 0.08 -5.39 0.78
C GLU A 275 -0.11 -3.95 1.29
N PRO A 276 -0.85 -3.11 0.54
CA PRO A 276 -0.88 -1.66 0.78
C PRO A 276 -1.60 -1.28 2.07
N ASN A 277 -2.50 -2.16 2.56
CA ASN A 277 -3.38 -1.89 3.68
C ASN A 277 -4.18 -0.58 3.51
N PHE A 278 -4.55 -0.22 2.29
CA PHE A 278 -5.32 0.99 1.99
C PHE A 278 -6.81 0.84 2.32
N ILE A 279 -7.51 1.97 2.42
CA ILE A 279 -8.96 2.02 2.56
C ILE A 279 -9.59 1.50 1.26
N GLU A 280 -10.37 0.41 1.34
CA GLU A 280 -10.79 -0.34 0.15
C GLU A 280 -11.72 0.49 -0.75
N SER A 281 -12.62 1.24 -0.13
CA SER A 281 -13.55 2.14 -0.85
C SER A 281 -12.85 3.21 -1.68
N LEU A 282 -11.60 3.56 -1.31
CA LEU A 282 -10.77 4.56 -1.99
C LEU A 282 -9.65 3.95 -2.83
N SER A 283 -9.61 2.62 -3.01
CA SER A 283 -8.45 1.98 -3.64
C SER A 283 -8.75 1.25 -4.94
N LEU A 284 -7.74 1.21 -5.83
CA LEU A 284 -7.67 0.36 -7.02
C LEU A 284 -6.27 -0.25 -7.13
N VAL A 285 -6.17 -1.40 -7.80
CA VAL A 285 -4.91 -2.07 -8.11
C VAL A 285 -4.77 -2.16 -9.62
N TYR A 286 -3.60 -1.82 -10.17
CA TYR A 286 -3.27 -1.87 -11.59
C TYR A 286 -2.10 -2.81 -11.85
N GLY A 287 -2.31 -3.88 -12.60
CA GLY A 287 -1.30 -4.91 -12.90
C GLY A 287 -0.58 -4.64 -14.23
N HIS A 288 0.76 -4.69 -14.23
CA HIS A 288 1.57 -4.52 -15.45
C HIS A 288 3.02 -5.02 -15.25
N SER A 289 3.87 -4.97 -16.28
CA SER A 289 5.27 -5.45 -16.22
C SER A 289 6.34 -4.42 -16.63
N ASP A 290 6.00 -3.42 -17.47
CA ASP A 290 6.94 -2.39 -17.96
C ASP A 290 7.07 -1.19 -17.00
N LEU A 291 8.26 -0.97 -16.44
CA LEU A 291 8.54 0.19 -15.58
C LEU A 291 8.23 1.56 -16.23
N ARG A 292 8.48 1.72 -17.54
CA ARG A 292 8.18 2.98 -18.24
C ARG A 292 6.68 3.24 -18.24
N HIS A 293 5.86 2.20 -18.35
CA HIS A 293 4.42 2.31 -18.23
C HIS A 293 4.03 2.84 -16.83
N ALA A 294 4.54 2.24 -15.76
CA ALA A 294 4.28 2.70 -14.39
C ALA A 294 4.67 4.18 -14.18
N VAL A 295 5.86 4.57 -14.63
CA VAL A 295 6.34 5.96 -14.54
C VAL A 295 5.41 6.91 -15.28
N GLN A 296 5.00 6.55 -16.51
CA GLN A 296 4.09 7.38 -17.31
C GLN A 296 2.66 7.39 -16.75
N LEU A 297 2.19 6.29 -16.16
CA LEU A 297 0.89 6.21 -15.50
C LEU A 297 0.81 7.18 -14.31
N ILE A 298 1.82 7.24 -13.46
CA ILE A 298 1.88 8.25 -12.38
C ILE A 298 1.91 9.67 -12.95
N GLY A 299 2.69 9.90 -14.02
CA GLY A 299 2.68 11.18 -14.74
C GLY A 299 1.31 11.57 -15.31
N LEU A 300 0.58 10.60 -15.83
CA LEU A 300 -0.77 10.77 -16.37
C LEU A 300 -1.77 11.13 -15.27
N LEU A 301 -1.77 10.40 -14.14
CA LEU A 301 -2.62 10.74 -12.99
C LEU A 301 -2.35 12.18 -12.51
N ARG A 302 -1.06 12.55 -12.42
CA ARG A 302 -0.65 13.91 -12.07
C ARG A 302 -1.17 14.95 -13.07
N SER A 303 -1.08 14.70 -14.38
CA SER A 303 -1.60 15.65 -15.39
C SER A 303 -3.12 15.78 -15.38
N GLU A 304 -3.83 14.74 -14.95
CA GLU A 304 -5.29 14.72 -14.79
C GLU A 304 -5.74 15.29 -13.42
N GLY A 305 -4.81 15.82 -12.63
CA GLY A 305 -5.07 16.42 -11.33
C GLY A 305 -5.52 15.41 -10.26
N ILE A 306 -5.12 14.14 -10.40
CA ILE A 306 -5.43 13.08 -9.44
C ILE A 306 -4.29 12.95 -8.43
N GLU A 307 -4.64 13.07 -7.15
CA GLU A 307 -3.75 12.76 -6.04
C GLU A 307 -4.11 11.40 -5.43
N ALA A 308 -3.11 10.55 -5.27
CA ALA A 308 -3.27 9.22 -4.68
C ALA A 308 -1.98 8.77 -3.99
N LYS A 309 -2.10 7.96 -2.94
CA LYS A 309 -0.96 7.17 -2.43
C LYS A 309 -0.62 6.11 -3.47
N VAL A 310 0.66 5.79 -3.59
CA VAL A 310 1.19 4.81 -4.54
C VAL A 310 1.94 3.74 -3.77
N GLN A 311 1.55 2.49 -3.94
CA GLN A 311 2.28 1.34 -3.42
C GLN A 311 2.65 0.40 -4.57
N PHE A 312 3.92 0.02 -4.61
CA PHE A 312 4.44 -0.96 -5.56
C PHE A 312 4.45 -2.35 -4.93
N GLU A 313 3.81 -3.32 -5.59
CA GLU A 313 3.73 -4.70 -5.16
C GLU A 313 4.40 -5.61 -6.19
N PRO A 314 5.56 -6.22 -5.89
CA PRO A 314 6.19 -7.16 -6.81
C PRO A 314 5.31 -8.40 -6.96
N LYS A 315 5.27 -8.93 -8.19
CA LYS A 315 4.44 -10.07 -8.57
C LYS A 315 5.21 -10.97 -9.54
N THR A 316 5.06 -12.28 -9.40
CA THR A 316 5.40 -13.21 -10.49
C THR A 316 4.12 -13.70 -11.11
N SER A 317 3.97 -13.52 -12.42
CA SER A 317 2.86 -14.10 -13.18
C SER A 317 3.34 -15.39 -13.84
N ALA A 318 2.59 -16.46 -13.69
CA ALA A 318 2.90 -17.77 -14.25
C ALA A 318 1.78 -18.25 -15.17
N PHE A 319 2.15 -18.62 -16.41
CA PHE A 319 1.20 -19.08 -17.43
C PHE A 319 1.87 -20.05 -18.40
N VAL A 320 1.06 -20.81 -19.13
CA VAL A 320 1.56 -21.73 -20.16
C VAL A 320 2.23 -20.92 -21.27
N TYR A 321 3.51 -21.19 -21.50
CA TYR A 321 4.30 -20.57 -22.56
C TYR A 321 4.08 -21.31 -23.88
N LEU A 322 3.69 -20.55 -24.90
CA LEU A 322 3.43 -21.06 -26.25
C LEU A 322 4.70 -20.98 -27.10
N LYS A 323 5.03 -22.05 -27.83
CA LYS A 323 6.29 -22.15 -28.60
C LYS A 323 6.40 -21.07 -29.69
N GLU A 324 5.27 -20.59 -30.20
CA GLU A 324 5.20 -19.49 -31.17
C GLU A 324 5.71 -18.14 -30.63
N TRP A 325 5.85 -17.98 -29.31
CA TRP A 325 6.41 -16.76 -28.70
C TRP A 325 7.94 -16.71 -28.76
N GLY A 326 8.60 -17.80 -29.15
CA GLY A 326 10.05 -17.88 -29.35
C GLY A 326 10.70 -18.99 -28.54
N GLU A 327 12.03 -19.03 -28.55
CA GLU A 327 12.79 -20.01 -27.79
C GLU A 327 12.71 -19.74 -26.27
N PRO A 328 12.46 -20.77 -25.45
CA PRO A 328 12.53 -20.66 -23.99
C PRO A 328 13.85 -20.03 -23.52
N GLY A 329 13.77 -19.12 -22.55
CA GLY A 329 14.93 -18.39 -22.06
C GLY A 329 14.83 -18.01 -20.58
N VAL A 330 15.93 -17.49 -20.05
CA VAL A 330 16.02 -16.99 -18.68
C VAL A 330 16.67 -15.61 -18.70
N SER A 331 16.05 -14.66 -18.02
CA SER A 331 16.56 -13.31 -17.78
C SER A 331 16.09 -12.80 -16.42
N ASP A 332 16.49 -11.59 -16.05
CA ASP A 332 15.98 -10.94 -14.84
C ASP A 332 14.48 -10.58 -14.93
N GLN A 333 13.89 -10.65 -16.13
CA GLN A 333 12.50 -10.31 -16.41
C GLN A 333 11.59 -11.53 -16.52
N TYR A 334 12.13 -12.70 -16.86
CA TYR A 334 11.32 -13.91 -16.98
C TYR A 334 12.19 -15.17 -16.92
N GLU A 335 11.56 -16.29 -16.53
CA GLU A 335 12.12 -17.63 -16.65
C GLU A 335 11.12 -18.52 -17.38
N VAL A 336 11.52 -19.17 -18.49
CA VAL A 336 10.70 -20.19 -19.15
C VAL A 336 11.24 -21.57 -18.81
N ARG A 337 10.42 -22.40 -18.16
CA ARG A 337 10.78 -23.74 -17.71
C ARG A 337 9.94 -24.79 -18.40
N GLN A 338 10.57 -25.86 -18.87
CA GLN A 338 9.85 -27.03 -19.34
C GLN A 338 9.29 -27.82 -18.15
N ILE A 339 8.01 -28.19 -18.25
CA ILE A 339 7.28 -28.99 -17.28
C ILE A 339 7.17 -30.45 -17.72
N ALA A 340 6.82 -31.34 -16.80
CA ALA A 340 6.91 -32.80 -16.99
C ALA A 340 6.07 -33.32 -18.18
N ASN A 341 4.97 -32.63 -18.52
CA ASN A 341 4.11 -32.97 -19.66
C ASN A 341 4.67 -32.49 -21.02
N GLY A 342 5.86 -31.87 -21.04
CA GLY A 342 6.53 -31.38 -22.25
C GLY A 342 6.17 -29.95 -22.68
N ASN A 343 5.18 -29.32 -22.03
CA ASN A 343 4.86 -27.91 -22.19
C ASN A 343 5.88 -27.03 -21.46
N TYR A 344 5.73 -25.71 -21.58
CA TYR A 344 6.56 -24.73 -20.89
C TYR A 344 5.67 -23.84 -20.02
N ILE A 345 6.19 -23.43 -18.87
CA ILE A 345 5.62 -22.35 -18.04
C ILE A 345 6.57 -21.17 -18.13
N GLU A 346 6.04 -19.98 -18.39
CA GLU A 346 6.77 -18.73 -18.19
C GLU A 346 6.45 -18.18 -16.81
N TYR A 347 7.48 -17.78 -16.08
CA TYR A 347 7.41 -17.02 -14.83
C TYR A 347 7.90 -15.61 -15.12
N ALA A 348 6.98 -14.67 -15.32
CA ALA A 348 7.27 -13.28 -15.66
C ALA A 348 7.39 -12.42 -14.40
N LYS A 349 8.42 -11.57 -14.35
CA LYS A 349 8.55 -10.49 -13.37
C LYS A 349 7.54 -9.39 -13.71
N GLU A 350 6.57 -9.22 -12.85
CA GLU A 350 5.52 -8.21 -12.97
C GLU A 350 5.38 -7.40 -11.68
N TYR A 351 4.42 -6.49 -11.69
CA TYR A 351 3.99 -5.77 -10.52
C TYR A 351 2.48 -5.57 -10.53
N ASP A 352 1.97 -5.26 -9.34
CA ASP A 352 0.77 -4.48 -9.19
C ASP A 352 1.17 -3.10 -8.61
N ILE A 353 0.48 -2.04 -9.02
CA ILE A 353 0.52 -0.75 -8.35
C ILE A 353 -0.85 -0.52 -7.71
N ALA A 354 -0.87 -0.44 -6.39
CA ALA A 354 -2.04 -0.03 -5.66
C ALA A 354 -2.07 1.50 -5.52
N PHE A 355 -3.24 2.07 -5.77
CA PHE A 355 -3.54 3.48 -5.56
C PHE A 355 -4.59 3.63 -4.48
N GLU A 356 -4.37 4.51 -3.49
CA GLU A 356 -5.44 5.04 -2.63
C GLU A 356 -5.71 6.48 -3.00
N PHE A 357 -6.84 6.73 -3.64
CA PHE A 357 -7.24 8.06 -4.10
C PHE A 357 -7.63 8.96 -2.92
N ALA A 358 -7.36 10.25 -3.03
CA ALA A 358 -7.76 11.24 -2.03
C ALA A 358 -9.29 11.27 -1.80
N ASN A 359 -10.07 10.89 -2.81
CA ASN A 359 -11.53 10.85 -2.76
C ASN A 359 -12.12 9.84 -3.78
N ALA A 360 -13.39 9.50 -3.59
CA ALA A 360 -14.09 8.53 -4.45
C ALA A 360 -14.33 9.03 -5.88
N ALA A 361 -14.41 10.34 -6.12
CA ALA A 361 -14.64 10.89 -7.46
C ALA A 361 -13.41 10.67 -8.35
N ASP A 362 -12.20 10.85 -7.81
CA ASP A 362 -10.97 10.55 -8.55
C ASP A 362 -10.80 9.06 -8.82
N LYS A 363 -11.14 8.19 -7.85
CA LYS A 363 -11.22 6.74 -8.09
C LYS A 363 -12.16 6.40 -9.26
N GLN A 364 -13.31 7.06 -9.36
CA GLN A 364 -14.28 6.83 -10.45
C GLN A 364 -13.76 7.30 -11.82
N ARG A 365 -12.94 8.35 -11.87
CA ARG A 365 -12.36 8.87 -13.12
C ARG A 365 -11.28 7.95 -13.71
N PHE A 366 -10.69 7.07 -12.90
CA PHE A 366 -9.55 6.24 -13.28
C PHE A 366 -9.82 5.43 -14.56
N ASP A 367 -10.98 4.77 -14.66
CA ASP A 367 -11.34 3.94 -15.82
C ASP A 367 -11.35 4.72 -17.14
N ALA A 368 -11.95 5.92 -17.14
CA ALA A 368 -11.99 6.78 -18.31
C ALA A 368 -10.59 7.25 -18.75
N ILE A 369 -9.71 7.51 -17.79
CA ILE A 369 -8.32 7.91 -18.04
C ILE A 369 -7.54 6.76 -18.67
N ILE A 370 -7.68 5.54 -18.13
CA ILE A 370 -7.04 4.35 -18.72
C ILE A 370 -7.58 4.10 -20.12
N GLY A 371 -8.89 4.17 -20.32
CA GLY A 371 -9.52 3.98 -21.63
C GLY A 371 -9.04 4.98 -22.69
N ALA A 372 -8.75 6.22 -22.30
CA ALA A 372 -8.27 7.26 -23.20
C ALA A 372 -6.78 7.16 -23.54
N TYR A 373 -5.93 6.82 -22.55
CA TYR A 373 -4.49 7.04 -22.66
C TYR A 373 -3.62 5.80 -22.41
N ALA A 374 -4.18 4.70 -21.88
CA ALA A 374 -3.40 3.52 -21.47
C ALA A 374 -3.98 2.18 -21.96
N LYS A 375 -5.09 2.21 -22.72
CA LYS A 375 -5.67 1.03 -23.39
C LYS A 375 -5.46 1.11 -24.90
N LYS A 376 -4.93 0.03 -25.47
CA LYS A 376 -4.79 -0.17 -26.91
C LYS A 376 -6.10 -0.71 -27.52
N ASN A 377 -6.50 -0.16 -28.67
CA ASN A 377 -7.66 -0.59 -29.47
C ASN A 377 -7.30 -0.86 -30.94
N LYS A 378 -6.05 -0.59 -31.36
CA LYS A 378 -5.50 -0.94 -32.66
C LYS A 378 -3.99 -0.99 -32.60
N ASP A 379 -3.37 -1.66 -33.56
CA ASP A 379 -1.92 -1.63 -33.72
C ASP A 379 -1.41 -0.21 -33.96
N ASP A 380 -0.24 0.07 -33.36
CA ASP A 380 0.47 1.35 -33.41
C ASP A 380 -0.41 2.58 -33.10
N GLN A 381 -1.35 2.44 -32.15
CA GLN A 381 -2.24 3.54 -31.75
C GLN A 381 -1.44 4.72 -31.16
N PRO A 382 -1.50 5.92 -31.77
CA PRO A 382 -0.82 7.10 -31.25
C PRO A 382 -1.55 7.64 -30.01
N GLY A 383 -0.80 8.38 -29.18
CA GLY A 383 -1.37 9.07 -28.00
C GLY A 383 -1.51 8.21 -26.74
N LEU A 384 -1.01 6.97 -26.78
CA LEU A 384 -0.98 6.09 -25.60
C LEU A 384 0.34 6.17 -24.85
N ILE A 385 0.30 5.90 -23.55
CA ILE A 385 1.51 5.68 -22.75
C ILE A 385 2.19 4.36 -23.14
N ALA A 386 3.47 4.26 -22.83
CA ALA A 386 4.35 3.16 -23.22
C ALA A 386 3.75 1.79 -22.88
N SER A 387 3.89 0.82 -23.78
CA SER A 387 3.51 -0.59 -23.53
C SER A 387 2.05 -0.82 -23.14
N SER A 388 1.14 0.11 -23.48
CA SER A 388 -0.31 -0.03 -23.25
C SER A 388 -0.86 -1.35 -23.81
N TRP A 389 -1.59 -2.08 -22.97
CA TRP A 389 -2.20 -3.35 -23.33
C TRP A 389 -3.57 -3.19 -23.97
N TRP A 390 -3.96 -4.23 -24.71
CA TRP A 390 -5.30 -4.32 -25.25
C TRP A 390 -6.33 -4.66 -24.16
N GLN A 391 -5.95 -5.56 -23.26
CA GLN A 391 -6.68 -5.99 -22.08
C GLN A 391 -5.86 -5.58 -20.85
N PRO A 392 -5.86 -4.29 -20.47
CA PRO A 392 -5.27 -3.87 -19.19
C PRO A 392 -5.94 -4.64 -18.04
N LEU A 393 -5.26 -4.75 -16.89
CA LEU A 393 -5.80 -5.36 -15.69
C LEU A 393 -5.83 -4.33 -14.58
N TYR A 394 -7.03 -3.92 -14.16
CA TYR A 394 -7.18 -3.13 -12.95
C TYR A 394 -8.51 -3.39 -12.25
N TYR A 395 -8.46 -3.35 -10.92
CA TYR A 395 -9.57 -3.85 -10.12
C TYR A 395 -9.73 -3.14 -8.78
N SER A 396 -10.95 -3.25 -8.23
CA SER A 396 -11.43 -2.70 -6.97
C SER A 396 -11.97 -3.82 -6.08
N LEU A 397 -11.66 -3.78 -4.79
CA LEU A 397 -12.29 -4.67 -3.80
C LEU A 397 -13.72 -4.23 -3.42
N THR A 398 -14.11 -3.01 -3.78
CA THR A 398 -15.49 -2.52 -3.62
C THR A 398 -16.16 -2.33 -4.97
N PRO A 399 -17.51 -2.37 -5.05
CA PRO A 399 -18.22 -2.08 -6.30
C PRO A 399 -17.80 -0.76 -6.94
N LEU A 400 -17.63 -0.77 -8.26
CA LEU A 400 -17.36 0.42 -9.06
C LEU A 400 -18.19 0.37 -10.35
N ALA A 401 -18.77 1.51 -10.74
CA ALA A 401 -19.63 1.58 -11.91
C ALA A 401 -18.86 1.18 -13.19
N GLY A 402 -19.49 0.36 -14.03
CA GLY A 402 -18.88 -0.15 -15.27
C GLY A 402 -18.04 -1.42 -15.09
N TYR A 403 -17.62 -1.76 -13.87
CA TYR A 403 -16.77 -2.92 -13.62
C TYR A 403 -17.59 -4.20 -13.53
N LYS A 404 -16.93 -5.33 -13.76
CA LYS A 404 -17.52 -6.67 -13.72
C LYS A 404 -16.98 -7.45 -12.53
N GLU A 405 -17.86 -8.23 -11.92
CA GLU A 405 -17.51 -9.01 -10.74
C GLU A 405 -16.86 -10.33 -11.17
N ILE A 406 -15.71 -10.65 -10.57
CA ILE A 406 -14.95 -11.89 -10.74
C ILE A 406 -14.50 -12.38 -9.37
N THR A 407 -13.94 -13.59 -9.30
CA THR A 407 -13.50 -14.19 -8.04
C THR A 407 -11.98 -14.36 -8.01
N ASN A 408 -11.38 -14.00 -6.88
CA ASN A 408 -10.01 -14.38 -6.56
C ASN A 408 -10.01 -15.68 -5.78
N ASN A 409 -9.11 -16.61 -6.13
CA ASN A 409 -8.90 -17.86 -5.41
C ASN A 409 -7.46 -17.86 -4.89
N LYS A 410 -7.28 -17.62 -3.59
CA LYS A 410 -5.98 -17.37 -2.94
C LYS A 410 -5.57 -18.54 -2.04
N ILE A 411 -4.32 -18.97 -2.14
CA ILE A 411 -3.65 -19.88 -1.23
C ILE A 411 -2.52 -19.12 -0.56
N GLN A 412 -2.43 -19.13 0.77
CA GLN A 412 -1.37 -18.43 1.50
C GLN A 412 -0.59 -19.40 2.38
N LEU A 413 0.74 -19.41 2.20
CA LEU A 413 1.68 -20.16 3.03
C LEU A 413 2.70 -19.17 3.64
N GLY A 414 2.57 -18.93 4.94
CA GLY A 414 3.36 -17.91 5.63
C GLY A 414 3.13 -16.51 5.03
N ARG A 415 4.21 -15.89 4.54
CA ARG A 415 4.17 -14.55 3.94
C ARG A 415 3.90 -14.54 2.44
N TYR A 416 4.02 -15.67 1.76
CA TYR A 416 3.77 -15.74 0.33
C TYR A 416 2.36 -16.23 0.08
N TYR A 417 1.78 -15.77 -1.02
CA TYR A 417 0.51 -16.29 -1.49
C TYR A 417 0.51 -16.44 -3.00
N ALA A 418 -0.20 -17.48 -3.44
CA ALA A 418 -0.55 -17.71 -4.82
C ALA A 418 -2.01 -17.35 -5.04
N GLN A 419 -2.34 -16.81 -6.21
CA GLN A 419 -3.72 -16.48 -6.53
C GLN A 419 -4.04 -16.70 -8.00
N SER A 420 -5.25 -17.20 -8.28
CA SER A 420 -5.80 -17.35 -9.63
C SER A 420 -7.13 -16.64 -9.71
N PHE A 421 -7.26 -15.73 -10.67
CA PHE A 421 -8.52 -15.05 -10.98
C PHE A 421 -9.38 -15.95 -11.86
N SER A 422 -10.69 -15.92 -11.65
CA SER A 422 -11.65 -16.68 -12.43
C SER A 422 -12.97 -15.93 -12.54
N LEU A 423 -13.79 -16.28 -13.54
CA LEU A 423 -15.20 -15.94 -13.50
C LEU A 423 -15.86 -16.58 -12.26
N LYS A 424 -16.95 -15.99 -11.77
CA LYS A 424 -17.60 -16.42 -10.53
C LYS A 424 -18.07 -17.87 -10.61
N GLU A 425 -18.68 -18.22 -11.73
CA GLU A 425 -19.17 -19.56 -12.03
C GLU A 425 -18.05 -20.60 -12.15
N GLN A 426 -16.81 -20.16 -12.38
CA GLN A 426 -15.64 -21.04 -12.50
C GLN A 426 -14.84 -21.17 -11.19
N SER A 427 -15.06 -20.30 -10.19
CA SER A 427 -14.30 -20.32 -8.94
C SER A 427 -14.31 -21.68 -8.25
N LYS A 428 -15.48 -22.35 -8.22
CA LYS A 428 -15.57 -23.69 -7.63
C LYS A 428 -14.63 -24.69 -8.32
N ALA A 429 -14.53 -24.65 -9.65
CA ALA A 429 -13.66 -25.55 -10.39
C ALA A 429 -12.18 -25.28 -10.09
N VAL A 430 -11.79 -24.00 -9.93
CA VAL A 430 -10.44 -23.60 -9.52
C VAL A 430 -10.11 -24.10 -8.11
N VAL A 431 -11.03 -23.90 -7.14
CA VAL A 431 -10.88 -24.38 -5.76
C VAL A 431 -10.74 -25.92 -5.72
N ASP A 432 -11.62 -26.62 -6.44
CA ASP A 432 -11.58 -28.08 -6.54
C ASP A 432 -10.27 -28.54 -7.21
N GLY A 433 -9.76 -27.77 -8.19
CA GLY A 433 -8.49 -28.01 -8.84
C GLY A 433 -7.29 -27.92 -7.90
N PHE A 434 -7.21 -26.87 -7.08
CA PHE A 434 -6.16 -26.76 -6.06
C PHE A 434 -6.24 -27.89 -5.02
N LYS A 435 -7.46 -28.24 -4.58
CA LYS A 435 -7.68 -29.34 -3.62
C LYS A 435 -7.44 -30.72 -4.22
N HIS A 436 -7.54 -30.87 -5.53
CA HIS A 436 -7.15 -32.10 -6.23
C HIS A 436 -5.64 -32.33 -6.12
N VAL A 437 -4.85 -31.26 -6.25
CA VAL A 437 -3.38 -31.31 -6.13
C VAL A 437 -2.97 -31.50 -4.67
N ASP A 438 -3.54 -30.73 -3.75
CA ASP A 438 -3.30 -30.86 -2.31
C ASP A 438 -4.61 -30.72 -1.52
N PRO A 439 -5.18 -31.82 -1.02
CA PRO A 439 -6.44 -31.79 -0.26
C PRO A 439 -6.37 -30.99 1.06
N ALA A 440 -5.17 -30.73 1.58
CA ALA A 440 -4.97 -30.00 2.83
C ALA A 440 -4.88 -28.48 2.64
N VAL A 441 -4.83 -28.00 1.39
CA VAL A 441 -4.69 -26.58 1.10
C VAL A 441 -5.95 -25.79 1.48
N ASP A 442 -5.76 -24.70 2.22
CA ASP A 442 -6.82 -23.72 2.48
C ASP A 442 -6.90 -22.74 1.31
N VAL A 443 -8.05 -22.70 0.65
CA VAL A 443 -8.30 -21.80 -0.48
C VAL A 443 -9.32 -20.76 -0.04
N GLN A 444 -8.87 -19.52 0.05
CA GLN A 444 -9.70 -18.37 0.38
C GLN A 444 -10.22 -17.76 -0.91
N SER A 445 -11.54 -17.73 -1.07
CA SER A 445 -12.21 -17.19 -2.26
C SER A 445 -13.01 -15.95 -1.89
N TYR A 446 -12.86 -14.89 -2.68
CA TYR A 446 -13.62 -13.65 -2.50
C TYR A 446 -13.83 -12.95 -3.84
N ASP A 447 -14.96 -12.27 -3.94
CA ASP A 447 -15.35 -11.54 -5.14
C ASP A 447 -14.76 -10.13 -5.14
N PHE A 448 -14.45 -9.63 -6.33
CA PHE A 448 -13.97 -8.28 -6.57
C PHE A 448 -14.36 -7.78 -7.97
N TRP A 449 -14.22 -6.48 -8.21
CA TRP A 449 -14.68 -5.83 -9.43
C TRP A 449 -13.49 -5.48 -10.31
N THR A 450 -13.46 -5.97 -11.55
CA THR A 450 -12.41 -5.70 -12.55
C THR A 450 -12.96 -4.89 -13.72
N ASP A 451 -12.05 -4.24 -14.44
CA ASP A 451 -12.35 -3.58 -15.70
C ASP A 451 -12.95 -4.53 -16.75
N VAL A 452 -13.77 -3.99 -17.65
CA VAL A 452 -14.43 -4.77 -18.72
C VAL A 452 -13.42 -5.48 -19.63
N PRO A 453 -12.33 -4.83 -20.09
CA PRO A 453 -11.30 -5.49 -20.89
C PRO A 453 -10.79 -6.80 -20.26
N PHE A 454 -10.34 -6.77 -19.01
CA PHE A 454 -9.88 -7.97 -18.34
C PHE A 454 -10.98 -9.03 -18.14
N TYR A 455 -12.21 -8.61 -17.83
CA TYR A 455 -13.35 -9.54 -17.75
C TYR A 455 -13.60 -10.27 -19.08
N ASN A 456 -13.51 -9.57 -20.21
CA ASN A 456 -13.67 -10.16 -21.53
C ASN A 456 -12.53 -11.14 -21.85
N TYR A 457 -11.31 -10.82 -21.43
CA TYR A 457 -10.17 -11.74 -21.50
C TYR A 457 -10.45 -13.06 -20.78
N LEU A 458 -11.02 -13.02 -19.57
CA LEU A 458 -11.40 -14.23 -18.83
C LEU A 458 -12.52 -15.04 -19.50
N ASN A 459 -13.40 -14.39 -20.27
CA ASN A 459 -14.41 -15.07 -21.08
C ASN A 459 -13.87 -15.65 -22.40
N GLY A 460 -12.57 -15.46 -22.69
CA GLY A 460 -11.99 -15.85 -23.98
C GLY A 460 -12.52 -15.02 -25.15
N GLU A 461 -13.13 -13.87 -24.87
CA GLU A 461 -13.60 -12.95 -25.91
C GLU A 461 -12.41 -12.18 -26.48
N SER A 462 -12.29 -12.18 -27.82
CA SER A 462 -11.32 -11.32 -28.50
C SER A 462 -11.78 -9.86 -28.43
N LEU A 463 -10.84 -9.00 -28.05
CA LEU A 463 -10.74 -7.53 -28.22
C LEU A 463 -12.02 -6.73 -28.51
#